data_AF-A0A1I2UV99-F1
#
_entry.id   AF-A0A1I2UV99-F1
#
_cell.length_a   1.000
_cell.length_b   1.000
_cell.length_c   1.000
_cell.angle_alpha   90.00
_cell.angle_beta   90.00
_cell.angle_gamma   90.00
#
_symmetry.space_group_name_H-M   'P 1'
#
loop_
_entity.id
_entity.type
_entity.pdbx_description
1 polymer ?
#
loop_
_entity_poly.entity_id
_entity_poly.type
_entity_poly.pdbx_seq_one_letter_code
_entity_poly.pdbx_strand_id
1 'polypeptide(L)'
;MKKLFTLLTVLLALAVFGCSAQQKPAPPAQQAKLIPSESNIGFTEVDEDQVPSSVKKIIAAMSGTEEAAWAAVDNNNYIILNPEDQNETVKISEVIQRVPSQNFIWLDVKLVESDLAEDQKSDQKTDQKSQVKVYKLAKTDKAVNGVGFEYKETEEEKPEAPAQNQPAPTPAPKPTPSVTPAPAQEPVQPVKPAPEKEQPTPSEQAAPDRQQPENQAPGETNNQGTNQ
;
A
#
# COMPACT_ATOMS: atom_id res chain seq x y z
N MET A 1 85.65 7.94 -3.39
CA MET A 1 84.65 8.40 -2.39
C MET A 1 83.51 9.20 -2.99
N LYS A 2 83.65 10.49 -3.40
CA LYS A 2 82.51 11.33 -3.87
C LYS A 2 81.45 10.63 -4.77
N LYS A 3 81.87 9.93 -5.84
CA LYS A 3 80.96 9.22 -6.77
C LYS A 3 80.06 8.15 -6.11
N LEU A 4 80.51 7.56 -5.00
CA LEU A 4 79.78 6.50 -4.28
C LEU A 4 78.69 7.09 -3.37
N PHE A 5 78.93 8.28 -2.80
CA PHE A 5 77.90 9.07 -2.12
C PHE A 5 76.77 9.46 -3.08
N THR A 6 77.10 9.96 -4.28
CA THR A 6 76.08 10.36 -5.28
C THR A 6 75.16 9.20 -5.66
N LEU A 7 75.71 8.00 -5.84
CA LEU A 7 74.90 6.80 -6.14
C LEU A 7 73.95 6.45 -4.99
N LEU A 8 74.44 6.52 -3.74
CA LEU A 8 73.65 6.24 -2.54
C LEU A 8 72.48 7.23 -2.36
N THR A 9 72.72 8.52 -2.61
CA THR A 9 71.67 9.55 -2.56
C THR A 9 70.59 9.35 -3.62
N VAL A 10 70.97 8.95 -4.85
CA VAL A 10 70.00 8.65 -5.92
C VAL A 10 69.18 7.39 -5.59
N LEU A 11 69.81 6.34 -5.04
CA LEU A 11 69.09 5.13 -4.63
C LEU A 11 68.06 5.42 -3.51
N LEU A 12 68.43 6.25 -2.54
CA LEU A 12 67.56 6.63 -1.42
C LEU A 12 66.37 7.49 -1.87
N ALA A 13 66.57 8.36 -2.88
CA ALA A 13 65.51 9.20 -3.46
C ALA A 13 64.44 8.39 -4.24
N LEU A 14 64.79 7.20 -4.75
CA LEU A 14 63.85 6.32 -5.44
C LEU A 14 62.94 5.53 -4.48
N ALA A 15 63.37 5.34 -3.22
CA ALA A 15 62.62 4.57 -2.23
C ALA A 15 61.38 5.29 -1.63
N VAL A 16 61.28 6.62 -1.78
CA VAL A 16 60.15 7.42 -1.28
C VAL A 16 58.97 7.52 -2.25
N PHE A 17 59.12 7.08 -3.51
CA PHE A 17 58.00 6.87 -4.42
C PHE A 17 57.35 5.49 -4.19
N GLY A 18 57.03 5.20 -2.94
CA GLY A 18 56.30 4.00 -2.55
C GLY A 18 54.91 3.98 -3.18
N CYS A 19 54.46 2.79 -3.60
CA CYS A 19 53.16 2.61 -4.23
C CYS A 19 52.05 3.24 -3.39
N SER A 20 51.40 4.28 -3.92
CA SER A 20 50.06 4.66 -3.46
C SER A 20 49.13 3.50 -3.81
N ALA A 21 48.89 2.61 -2.85
CA ALA A 21 47.94 1.53 -2.98
C ALA A 21 46.58 2.15 -3.28
N GLN A 22 46.18 2.12 -4.55
CA GLN A 22 45.04 2.87 -5.07
C GLN A 22 43.78 2.32 -4.41
N GLN A 23 43.33 3.02 -3.35
CA GLN A 23 42.15 2.64 -2.61
C GLN A 23 40.99 2.52 -3.59
N LYS A 24 40.49 1.30 -3.75
CA LYS A 24 39.32 1.02 -4.59
C LYS A 24 38.22 1.98 -4.10
N PRO A 25 37.66 2.84 -4.97
CA PRO A 25 36.69 3.83 -4.54
C PRO A 25 35.61 3.16 -3.69
N ALA A 26 35.27 3.79 -2.56
CA ALA A 26 34.23 3.27 -1.69
C ALA A 26 32.97 3.00 -2.55
N PRO A 27 32.31 1.84 -2.42
CA PRO A 27 31.11 1.54 -3.19
C PRO A 27 30.15 2.73 -3.10
N PRO A 28 29.57 3.20 -4.23
CA PRO A 28 28.66 4.34 -4.20
C PRO A 28 27.61 4.12 -3.12
N ALA A 29 27.49 5.08 -2.19
CA ALA A 29 26.62 4.94 -1.03
C ALA A 29 25.22 4.55 -1.52
N GLN A 30 24.78 3.34 -1.17
CA GLN A 30 23.56 2.77 -1.74
C GLN A 30 22.40 3.71 -1.40
N GLN A 31 21.84 4.33 -2.43
CA GLN A 31 20.70 5.23 -2.27
C GLN A 31 19.59 4.42 -1.59
N ALA A 32 19.15 4.89 -0.42
CA ALA A 32 18.16 4.18 0.38
C ALA A 32 16.91 3.97 -0.48
N LYS A 33 16.60 2.71 -0.79
CA LYS A 33 15.46 2.37 -1.64
C LYS A 33 14.18 2.82 -0.93
N LEU A 34 13.63 3.94 -1.38
CA LEU A 34 12.33 4.45 -0.95
C LEU A 34 11.28 3.37 -1.24
N ILE A 35 10.83 2.71 -0.18
CA ILE A 35 9.61 1.89 -0.19
C ILE A 35 8.45 2.89 -0.06
N PRO A 36 7.48 2.89 -0.97
CA PRO A 36 6.31 3.76 -0.84
C PRO A 36 5.58 3.47 0.48
N SER A 37 5.35 4.50 1.27
CA SER A 37 4.55 4.42 2.50
C SER A 37 3.09 4.78 2.20
N GLU A 38 2.16 4.06 2.83
CA GLU A 38 0.72 4.24 2.63
C GLU A 38 0.02 4.49 3.97
N SER A 39 -0.95 5.40 3.99
CA SER A 39 -1.71 5.77 5.19
C SER A 39 -3.09 6.31 4.84
N ASN A 40 -4.11 5.91 5.61
CA ASN A 40 -5.47 6.42 5.40
C ASN A 40 -5.65 7.88 5.88
N ILE A 41 -6.34 8.67 5.08
CA ILE A 41 -6.64 10.09 5.28
C ILE A 41 -8.13 10.24 5.63
N GLY A 42 -8.41 10.89 6.76
CA GLY A 42 -9.78 11.23 7.14
C GLY A 42 -10.38 12.30 6.23
N PHE A 43 -11.69 12.27 6.04
CA PHE A 43 -12.44 13.23 5.24
C PHE A 43 -13.76 13.60 5.92
N THR A 44 -14.41 14.67 5.47
CA THR A 44 -15.70 15.13 6.00
C THR A 44 -16.48 15.80 4.89
N GLU A 45 -17.77 15.44 4.74
CA GLU A 45 -18.69 16.11 3.82
C GLU A 45 -18.90 17.56 4.27
N VAL A 46 -18.91 18.50 3.33
CA VAL A 46 -19.06 19.93 3.60
C VAL A 46 -20.09 20.54 2.65
N ASP A 47 -21.01 21.32 3.19
CA ASP A 47 -22.03 22.01 2.41
C ASP A 47 -21.40 22.96 1.39
N GLU A 48 -22.03 23.11 0.22
CA GLU A 48 -21.52 23.97 -0.84
C GLU A 48 -21.30 25.41 -0.35
N ASP A 49 -22.21 25.95 0.47
CA ASP A 49 -22.11 27.33 0.97
C ASP A 49 -20.81 27.59 1.77
N GLN A 50 -20.26 26.57 2.44
CA GLN A 50 -19.04 26.61 3.24
C GLN A 50 -17.74 26.48 2.42
N VAL A 51 -17.79 26.07 1.14
CA VAL A 51 -16.55 25.87 0.34
C VAL A 51 -16.05 27.17 -0.33
N PRO A 52 -14.73 27.30 -0.58
CA PRO A 52 -14.16 28.49 -1.21
C PRO A 52 -14.75 28.78 -2.60
N SER A 53 -14.79 30.06 -3.00
CA SER A 53 -15.35 30.48 -4.29
C SER A 53 -14.67 29.87 -5.52
N SER A 54 -13.43 29.39 -5.38
CA SER A 54 -12.73 28.63 -6.43
C SER A 54 -13.31 27.21 -6.60
N VAL A 55 -13.70 26.57 -5.50
CA VAL A 55 -14.33 25.23 -5.51
C VAL A 55 -15.75 25.33 -6.08
N LYS A 56 -16.52 26.36 -5.69
CA LYS A 56 -17.86 26.66 -6.27
C LYS A 56 -17.85 26.82 -7.79
N LYS A 57 -16.78 27.40 -8.35
CA LYS A 57 -16.60 27.51 -9.81
C LYS A 57 -16.35 26.18 -10.50
N ILE A 58 -15.73 25.21 -9.81
CA ILE A 58 -15.51 23.86 -10.34
C ILE A 58 -16.84 23.09 -10.30
N ILE A 59 -17.57 23.14 -9.17
CA ILE A 59 -18.93 22.58 -9.02
C ILE A 59 -19.85 23.08 -10.15
N ALA A 60 -19.88 24.40 -10.39
CA ALA A 60 -20.68 24.98 -11.48
C ALA A 60 -20.20 24.60 -12.90
N ALA A 61 -18.95 24.18 -13.07
CA ALA A 61 -18.39 23.73 -14.35
C ALA A 61 -18.65 22.24 -14.62
N MET A 62 -18.73 21.41 -13.56
CA MET A 62 -19.11 19.98 -13.61
C MET A 62 -20.63 19.77 -13.79
N SER A 63 -21.42 20.84 -13.84
CA SER A 63 -22.89 20.77 -13.89
C SER A 63 -23.39 20.15 -15.19
N GLY A 64 -23.81 18.88 -15.13
CA GLY A 64 -24.28 18.11 -16.28
C GLY A 64 -23.24 17.17 -16.89
N THR A 65 -22.13 16.92 -16.19
CA THR A 65 -21.13 15.90 -16.53
C THR A 65 -20.85 15.02 -15.32
N GLU A 66 -20.96 13.71 -15.47
CA GLU A 66 -20.39 12.74 -14.51
C GLU A 66 -18.88 13.03 -14.38
N GLU A 67 -18.43 13.39 -13.18
CA GLU A 67 -17.02 13.70 -12.93
C GLU A 67 -16.70 13.63 -11.42
N ALA A 68 -15.57 13.00 -11.10
CA ALA A 68 -14.89 13.16 -9.82
C ALA A 68 -13.68 14.09 -10.00
N ALA A 69 -13.67 15.21 -9.27
CA ALA A 69 -12.64 16.24 -9.37
C ALA A 69 -11.94 16.50 -8.03
N TRP A 70 -10.69 16.98 -8.10
CA TRP A 70 -9.90 17.41 -6.93
C TRP A 70 -9.50 18.88 -7.06
N ALA A 71 -9.57 19.61 -5.95
CA ALA A 71 -9.11 20.99 -5.84
C ALA A 71 -8.25 21.20 -4.59
N ALA A 72 -7.03 21.69 -4.76
CA ALA A 72 -6.19 22.18 -3.66
C ALA A 72 -6.36 23.71 -3.52
N VAL A 73 -6.94 24.17 -2.41
CA VAL A 73 -7.26 25.58 -2.15
C VAL A 73 -6.92 25.94 -0.70
N ASP A 74 -6.15 27.01 -0.50
CA ASP A 74 -5.77 27.57 0.81
C ASP A 74 -5.17 26.53 1.79
N ASN A 75 -4.32 25.64 1.27
CA ASN A 75 -3.73 24.50 1.99
C ASN A 75 -4.79 23.51 2.58
N ASN A 76 -5.91 23.35 1.87
CA ASN A 76 -6.90 22.29 2.07
C ASN A 76 -7.05 21.54 0.74
N ASN A 77 -7.37 20.25 0.81
CA ASN A 77 -7.77 19.47 -0.35
C ASN A 77 -9.27 19.21 -0.30
N TYR A 78 -9.94 19.41 -1.42
CA TYR A 78 -11.36 19.12 -1.62
C TYR A 78 -11.50 18.08 -2.72
N ILE A 79 -12.34 17.08 -2.49
CA ILE A 79 -12.85 16.18 -3.51
C ILE A 79 -14.29 16.61 -3.83
N ILE A 80 -14.65 16.63 -5.10
CA ILE A 80 -15.95 17.03 -5.61
C ILE A 80 -16.48 15.86 -6.44
N LEU A 81 -17.68 15.38 -6.15
CA LEU A 81 -18.30 14.26 -6.85
C LEU A 81 -19.63 14.71 -7.46
N ASN A 82 -19.80 14.55 -8.77
CA ASN A 82 -21.09 14.64 -9.45
C ASN A 82 -21.50 13.25 -10.00
N PRO A 83 -22.65 12.68 -9.59
CA PRO A 83 -23.16 11.43 -10.18
C PRO A 83 -23.59 11.61 -11.65
N GLU A 84 -23.81 10.49 -12.37
CA GLU A 84 -24.37 10.51 -13.72
C GLU A 84 -25.87 10.85 -13.69
N ASP A 85 -26.68 10.05 -12.99
CA ASP A 85 -28.11 10.29 -12.83
C ASP A 85 -28.42 11.00 -11.50
N GLN A 86 -29.53 11.76 -11.45
CA GLN A 86 -30.04 12.35 -10.21
C GLN A 86 -30.61 11.29 -9.24
N ASN A 87 -30.87 10.07 -9.73
CA ASN A 87 -31.38 8.94 -8.94
C ASN A 87 -30.28 8.17 -8.19
N GLU A 88 -29.03 8.62 -8.23
CA GLU A 88 -27.85 7.92 -7.70
C GLU A 88 -27.19 8.69 -6.53
N THR A 89 -26.13 8.12 -5.97
CA THR A 89 -25.18 8.86 -5.11
C THR A 89 -23.80 8.22 -5.12
N VAL A 90 -22.81 8.92 -5.68
CA VAL A 90 -21.39 8.62 -5.43
C VAL A 90 -21.01 9.07 -4.00
N LYS A 91 -20.21 8.28 -3.29
CA LYS A 91 -19.65 8.61 -1.96
C LYS A 91 -18.19 8.16 -1.86
N ILE A 92 -17.39 8.88 -1.07
CA ILE A 92 -16.04 8.40 -0.71
C ILE A 92 -16.16 7.29 0.35
N SER A 93 -15.52 6.14 0.08
CA SER A 93 -15.40 5.01 1.02
C SER A 93 -14.05 4.99 1.74
N GLU A 94 -12.96 5.36 1.07
CA GLU A 94 -11.60 5.36 1.59
C GLU A 94 -10.75 6.40 0.84
N VAL A 95 -9.75 6.99 1.51
CA VAL A 95 -8.73 7.85 0.88
C VAL A 95 -7.35 7.43 1.38
N ILE A 96 -6.54 6.80 0.52
CA ILE A 96 -5.18 6.38 0.87
C ILE A 96 -4.20 7.44 0.36
N GLN A 97 -3.46 8.08 1.27
CA GLN A 97 -2.22 8.78 0.92
C GLN A 97 -1.14 7.73 0.65
N ARG A 98 -0.59 7.73 -0.57
CA ARG A 98 0.61 7.00 -0.96
C ARG A 98 1.75 8.01 -1.13
N VAL A 99 2.98 7.64 -0.72
CA VAL A 99 4.18 8.51 -0.84
C VAL A 99 5.26 7.80 -1.68
N PRO A 100 5.20 7.89 -3.03
CA PRO A 100 6.16 7.21 -3.92
C PRO A 100 7.59 7.77 -3.82
N SER A 101 7.76 9.02 -3.39
CA SER A 101 9.07 9.62 -3.14
C SER A 101 8.98 10.73 -2.08
N GLN A 102 10.12 11.16 -1.54
CA GLN A 102 10.21 12.02 -0.34
C GLN A 102 9.38 13.32 -0.39
N ASN A 103 9.08 13.85 -1.59
CA ASN A 103 8.30 15.07 -1.77
C ASN A 103 7.17 14.90 -2.81
N PHE A 104 6.61 13.68 -2.92
CA PHE A 104 5.47 13.39 -3.78
C PHE A 104 4.38 12.68 -2.99
N ILE A 105 3.23 13.32 -2.81
CA ILE A 105 2.00 12.71 -2.27
C ILE A 105 1.05 12.42 -3.43
N TRP A 106 0.65 11.16 -3.55
CA TRP A 106 -0.49 10.72 -4.35
C TRP A 106 -1.66 10.40 -3.41
N LEU A 107 -2.87 10.83 -3.74
CA LEU A 107 -4.08 10.34 -3.07
C LEU A 107 -4.82 9.36 -3.97
N ASP A 108 -5.33 8.31 -3.35
CA ASP A 108 -6.05 7.22 -4.00
C ASP A 108 -7.44 7.17 -3.35
N VAL A 109 -8.44 7.70 -4.07
CA VAL A 109 -9.78 8.01 -3.54
C VAL A 109 -10.75 6.95 -4.06
N LYS A 110 -11.24 6.11 -3.15
CA LYS A 110 -12.12 4.99 -3.51
C LYS A 110 -13.57 5.38 -3.37
N LEU A 111 -14.25 5.41 -4.51
CA LEU A 111 -15.65 5.80 -4.63
C LEU A 111 -16.54 4.55 -4.60
N VAL A 112 -17.73 4.70 -4.03
CA VAL A 112 -18.80 3.70 -4.06
C VAL A 112 -20.05 4.38 -4.55
N GLU A 113 -20.75 3.69 -5.44
CA GLU A 113 -21.97 4.15 -6.08
C GLU A 113 -23.15 3.29 -5.64
N SER A 114 -24.30 3.93 -5.51
CA SER A 114 -25.55 3.30 -5.08
C SER A 114 -26.74 4.12 -5.55
N ASP A 115 -27.79 3.44 -5.98
CA ASP A 115 -29.14 4.00 -6.08
C ASP A 115 -29.54 4.81 -4.83
N LEU A 116 -30.33 5.87 -5.03
CA LEU A 116 -31.15 6.44 -3.98
C LEU A 116 -32.27 5.47 -3.57
N ALA A 117 -32.73 5.55 -2.32
CA ALA A 117 -33.94 4.87 -1.90
C ALA A 117 -35.19 5.50 -2.55
N GLU A 118 -36.26 4.73 -2.73
CA GLU A 118 -37.47 5.14 -3.47
C GLU A 118 -38.17 6.38 -2.88
N ASP A 119 -38.04 6.60 -1.58
CA ASP A 119 -38.52 7.80 -0.89
C ASP A 119 -37.79 9.07 -1.40
N GLN A 120 -36.47 9.02 -1.45
CA GLN A 120 -35.60 10.12 -1.89
C GLN A 120 -35.73 10.43 -3.39
N LYS A 121 -36.12 9.46 -4.22
CA LYS A 121 -36.42 9.67 -5.64
C LYS A 121 -37.69 10.53 -5.87
N SER A 122 -38.55 10.68 -4.85
CA SER A 122 -39.82 11.43 -4.98
C SER A 122 -39.69 12.95 -4.76
N ASP A 123 -38.84 13.38 -3.82
CA ASP A 123 -38.70 14.79 -3.42
C ASP A 123 -37.99 15.66 -4.48
N GLN A 124 -37.13 15.07 -5.32
CA GLN A 124 -36.34 15.79 -6.33
C GLN A 124 -37.16 16.47 -7.45
N LYS A 125 -38.45 16.14 -7.58
CA LYS A 125 -39.23 16.49 -8.78
C LYS A 125 -39.59 17.98 -8.92
N THR A 126 -39.19 18.83 -7.96
CA THR A 126 -39.66 20.23 -7.86
C THR A 126 -38.56 21.27 -8.06
N ASP A 127 -37.31 20.97 -7.73
CA ASP A 127 -36.16 21.89 -7.89
C ASP A 127 -34.92 21.10 -8.35
N GLN A 128 -34.23 21.59 -9.39
CA GLN A 128 -33.00 20.98 -9.94
C GLN A 128 -31.78 21.23 -9.04
N LYS A 129 -31.86 20.87 -7.76
CA LYS A 129 -30.72 20.97 -6.85
C LYS A 129 -29.72 19.85 -7.15
N SER A 130 -28.69 20.18 -7.91
CA SER A 130 -27.55 19.31 -8.22
C SER A 130 -27.08 18.55 -6.98
N GLN A 131 -26.93 17.24 -7.11
CA GLN A 131 -26.50 16.35 -6.03
C GLN A 131 -25.01 16.42 -5.71
N VAL A 132 -24.25 17.38 -6.27
CA VAL A 132 -22.79 17.44 -6.07
C VAL A 132 -22.42 17.41 -4.60
N LYS A 133 -21.58 16.44 -4.24
CA LYS A 133 -21.05 16.30 -2.88
C LYS A 133 -19.61 16.78 -2.84
N VAL A 134 -19.28 17.52 -1.79
CA VAL A 134 -17.93 18.03 -1.58
C VAL A 134 -17.40 17.48 -0.27
N TYR A 135 -16.21 16.89 -0.34
CA TYR A 135 -15.52 16.33 0.81
C TYR A 135 -14.24 17.09 1.06
N LYS A 136 -14.11 17.67 2.25
CA LYS A 136 -12.86 18.25 2.73
C LYS A 136 -12.00 17.15 3.33
N LEU A 137 -10.78 17.01 2.83
CA LEU A 137 -9.81 16.06 3.36
C LEU A 137 -9.07 16.64 4.57
N ALA A 138 -8.62 15.75 5.47
CA ALA A 138 -7.68 16.10 6.53
C ALA A 138 -6.35 16.61 5.95
N LYS A 139 -5.59 17.35 6.77
CA LYS A 139 -4.31 17.93 6.34
C LYS A 139 -3.25 16.85 6.17
N THR A 140 -2.70 16.80 4.96
CA THR A 140 -1.48 16.07 4.60
C THR A 140 -0.22 16.80 5.12
N ASP A 141 0.90 16.10 5.26
CA ASP A 141 2.18 16.66 5.75
C ASP A 141 2.90 17.54 4.70
N LYS A 142 2.60 17.32 3.42
CA LYS A 142 3.06 18.11 2.26
C LYS A 142 1.87 18.48 1.38
N ALA A 143 2.12 19.26 0.33
CA ALA A 143 1.14 19.43 -0.75
C ALA A 143 0.86 18.10 -1.46
N VAL A 144 -0.38 17.90 -1.92
CA VAL A 144 -0.76 16.77 -2.78
C VAL A 144 -0.32 17.07 -4.21
N ASN A 145 0.25 16.06 -4.90
CA ASN A 145 0.81 16.20 -6.24
C ASN A 145 -0.07 15.57 -7.33
N GLY A 146 -0.97 14.66 -6.96
CA GLY A 146 -1.93 14.03 -7.85
C GLY A 146 -2.97 13.22 -7.06
N VAL A 147 -4.12 12.99 -7.70
CA VAL A 147 -5.23 12.22 -7.14
C VAL A 147 -5.72 11.26 -8.22
N GLY A 148 -5.92 10.00 -7.83
CA GLY A 148 -6.66 9.01 -8.61
C GLY A 148 -8.02 8.73 -7.98
N PHE A 149 -9.00 8.41 -8.82
CA PHE A 149 -10.33 7.97 -8.42
C PHE A 149 -10.51 6.50 -8.83
N GLU A 150 -10.81 5.64 -7.87
CA GLU A 150 -11.13 4.23 -8.07
C GLU A 150 -12.62 4.04 -7.77
N TYR A 151 -13.44 3.90 -8.80
CA TYR A 151 -14.85 3.54 -8.65
C TYR A 151 -14.95 2.04 -8.37
N LYS A 152 -15.65 1.69 -7.29
CA LYS A 152 -16.07 0.31 -7.05
C LYS A 152 -17.49 0.14 -7.53
N GLU A 153 -17.66 -0.69 -8.56
CA GLU A 153 -18.94 -1.34 -8.82
C GLU A 153 -19.40 -1.99 -7.52
N THR A 154 -20.57 -1.59 -7.02
CA THR A 154 -21.29 -2.38 -6.02
C THR A 154 -21.71 -3.65 -6.76
N GLU A 155 -21.11 -4.81 -6.45
CA GLU A 155 -21.55 -6.09 -7.01
C GLU A 155 -23.06 -6.22 -6.72
N GLU A 156 -23.90 -6.17 -7.77
CA GLU A 156 -25.31 -6.52 -7.63
C GLU A 156 -25.37 -7.91 -6.98
N GLU A 157 -26.16 -8.06 -5.91
CA GLU A 157 -26.47 -9.38 -5.36
C GLU A 157 -27.28 -10.16 -6.40
N LYS A 158 -26.56 -10.78 -7.34
CA LYS A 158 -27.09 -11.60 -8.41
C LYS A 158 -28.04 -12.61 -7.76
N PRO A 159 -29.35 -12.51 -8.00
CA PRO A 159 -30.33 -13.17 -7.16
C PRO A 159 -30.07 -14.67 -7.14
N GLU A 160 -29.92 -15.23 -5.93
CA GLU A 160 -29.68 -16.67 -5.78
C GLU A 160 -30.77 -17.43 -6.54
N ALA A 161 -30.36 -18.17 -7.57
CA ALA A 161 -31.28 -18.94 -8.37
C ALA A 161 -32.05 -19.89 -7.42
N PRO A 162 -33.39 -19.86 -7.41
CA PRO A 162 -34.19 -20.37 -6.31
C PRO A 162 -33.81 -21.82 -6.00
N ALA A 163 -33.35 -22.05 -4.78
CA ALA A 163 -32.61 -23.25 -4.37
C ALA A 163 -33.30 -24.53 -4.88
N GLN A 164 -32.68 -25.18 -5.87
CA GLN A 164 -33.22 -26.43 -6.40
C GLN A 164 -33.23 -27.46 -5.28
N ASN A 165 -34.41 -28.02 -4.99
CA ASN A 165 -34.66 -28.93 -3.87
C ASN A 165 -33.64 -30.07 -3.83
N GLN A 166 -32.60 -29.90 -3.01
CA GLN A 166 -31.55 -30.89 -2.85
C GLN A 166 -32.13 -32.04 -2.00
N PRO A 167 -32.18 -33.29 -2.52
CA PRO A 167 -32.81 -34.38 -1.79
C PRO A 167 -32.06 -34.66 -0.48
N ALA A 168 -32.81 -34.83 0.60
CA ALA A 168 -32.27 -34.98 1.94
C ALA A 168 -31.28 -36.16 2.04
N PRO A 169 -30.17 -36.02 2.80
CA PRO A 169 -29.16 -37.08 2.91
C PRO A 169 -29.73 -38.34 3.58
N THR A 170 -29.53 -39.49 2.93
CA THR A 170 -29.95 -40.80 3.44
C THR A 170 -29.34 -41.09 4.81
N PRO A 171 -30.12 -41.55 5.81
CA PRO A 171 -29.59 -41.93 7.11
C PRO A 171 -28.53 -43.04 7.03
N ALA A 172 -27.43 -42.87 7.76
CA ALA A 172 -26.36 -43.88 7.83
C ALA A 172 -26.85 -45.17 8.53
N PRO A 173 -26.39 -46.36 8.11
CA PRO A 173 -26.84 -47.63 8.68
C PRO A 173 -26.38 -47.81 10.14
N LYS A 174 -27.29 -48.34 10.96
CA LYS A 174 -27.10 -48.58 12.40
C LYS A 174 -26.03 -49.67 12.66
N PRO A 175 -25.05 -49.45 13.55
CA PRO A 175 -24.07 -50.49 13.90
C PRO A 175 -24.70 -51.63 14.71
N THR A 176 -24.27 -52.86 14.39
CA THR A 176 -24.63 -54.10 15.10
C THR A 176 -23.91 -54.17 16.46
N PRO A 177 -24.56 -54.64 17.54
CA PRO A 177 -23.90 -54.75 18.84
C PRO A 177 -22.79 -55.83 18.85
N SER A 178 -21.65 -55.50 19.46
CA SER A 178 -20.62 -56.46 19.86
C SER A 178 -20.62 -56.60 21.40
N VAL A 179 -20.15 -57.74 21.91
CA VAL A 179 -20.47 -58.20 23.27
C VAL A 179 -19.37 -57.87 24.29
N THR A 180 -19.80 -57.39 25.46
CA THR A 180 -18.98 -57.06 26.64
C THR A 180 -18.21 -58.27 27.20
N PRO A 181 -16.94 -58.06 27.58
CA PRO A 181 -16.51 -58.43 28.94
C PRO A 181 -16.03 -57.22 29.77
N ALA A 182 -16.12 -57.32 31.09
CA ALA A 182 -15.71 -56.33 32.10
C ALA A 182 -15.10 -57.08 33.32
N PRO A 183 -14.45 -56.43 34.33
CA PRO A 183 -14.26 -54.99 34.59
C PRO A 183 -12.73 -54.62 34.48
N ALA A 184 -12.04 -53.74 35.23
CA ALA A 184 -12.31 -52.99 36.47
C ALA A 184 -11.34 -51.81 36.74
N GLN A 185 -11.68 -51.02 37.76
CA GLN A 185 -10.81 -50.22 38.67
C GLN A 185 -9.92 -49.08 38.11
N GLU A 186 -10.48 -47.87 38.22
CA GLU A 186 -9.92 -46.60 38.76
C GLU A 186 -8.66 -46.66 39.67
N PRO A 187 -8.04 -45.51 40.06
CA PRO A 187 -8.09 -44.12 39.51
C PRO A 187 -6.71 -43.76 38.87
N VAL A 188 -6.02 -42.60 38.92
CA VAL A 188 -6.09 -41.26 39.58
C VAL A 188 -5.40 -40.21 38.68
N GLN A 189 -5.62 -38.90 38.92
CA GLN A 189 -4.87 -37.79 38.30
C GLN A 189 -3.71 -37.28 39.18
N PRO A 190 -2.59 -36.81 38.61
CA PRO A 190 -1.67 -35.87 39.24
C PRO A 190 -1.87 -34.41 38.74
N VAL A 191 -1.53 -33.42 39.57
CA VAL A 191 -1.91 -32.00 39.40
C VAL A 191 -0.75 -31.11 38.92
N LYS A 192 -1.11 -30.07 38.16
CA LYS A 192 -0.31 -28.91 37.73
C LYS A 192 0.57 -28.26 38.82
N PRO A 193 1.85 -27.98 38.55
CA PRO A 193 2.64 -26.90 39.18
C PRO A 193 2.53 -25.55 38.44
N ALA A 194 2.92 -24.48 39.12
CA ALA A 194 3.05 -23.11 38.58
C ALA A 194 4.54 -22.66 38.56
N PRO A 195 4.92 -21.50 37.97
CA PRO A 195 6.27 -21.29 37.43
C PRO A 195 7.28 -20.67 38.42
N GLU A 196 8.58 -20.81 38.11
CA GLU A 196 9.65 -20.01 38.75
C GLU A 196 10.81 -19.63 37.78
N LYS A 197 11.09 -18.32 37.76
CA LYS A 197 12.30 -17.50 37.47
C LYS A 197 13.46 -17.95 36.54
N GLU A 198 13.72 -17.06 35.57
CA GLU A 198 14.99 -16.32 35.27
C GLU A 198 16.36 -17.01 35.02
N GLN A 199 16.96 -16.63 33.86
CA GLN A 199 18.41 -16.35 33.64
C GLN A 199 19.39 -17.56 33.54
N PRO A 200 20.54 -17.50 32.79
CA PRO A 200 21.05 -16.52 31.80
C PRO A 200 21.26 -17.10 30.36
N THR A 201 21.73 -16.26 29.43
CA THR A 201 22.37 -16.64 28.16
C THR A 201 23.77 -17.25 28.34
N PRO A 202 24.28 -17.98 27.33
CA PRO A 202 25.60 -17.59 26.79
C PRO A 202 25.80 -17.76 25.26
N SER A 203 26.71 -16.93 24.73
CA SER A 203 27.64 -17.14 23.60
C SER A 203 27.13 -17.57 22.20
N GLU A 204 27.09 -16.58 21.31
CA GLU A 204 27.96 -16.48 20.11
C GLU A 204 28.79 -17.73 19.70
N GLN A 205 28.57 -18.23 18.48
CA GLN A 205 29.59 -18.99 17.74
C GLN A 205 29.47 -18.77 16.21
N ALA A 206 30.57 -18.92 15.49
CA ALA A 206 30.76 -18.53 14.10
C ALA A 206 29.93 -19.31 13.05
N ALA A 207 29.80 -18.70 11.87
CA ALA A 207 29.26 -19.32 10.66
C ALA A 207 30.24 -20.34 10.02
N PRO A 208 29.73 -21.23 9.16
CA PRO A 208 30.50 -21.87 8.10
C PRO A 208 30.10 -21.35 6.70
N ASP A 209 31.02 -21.54 5.75
CA ASP A 209 30.90 -21.16 4.33
C ASP A 209 29.60 -21.57 3.62
N ARG A 210 29.22 -20.77 2.61
CA ARG A 210 28.62 -21.29 1.38
C ARG A 210 29.44 -20.87 0.17
N GLN A 211 29.87 -21.88 -0.58
CA GLN A 211 30.68 -21.71 -1.78
C GLN A 211 29.87 -21.10 -2.94
N GLN A 212 30.55 -20.27 -3.71
CA GLN A 212 30.08 -19.75 -4.99
C GLN A 212 30.11 -20.87 -6.06
N PRO A 213 29.21 -20.84 -7.05
CA PRO A 213 29.70 -20.90 -8.43
C PRO A 213 29.36 -19.65 -9.23
N GLU A 214 30.25 -19.27 -10.13
CA GLU A 214 30.01 -18.22 -11.12
C GLU A 214 28.94 -18.68 -12.14
N ASN A 215 28.22 -17.72 -12.74
CA ASN A 215 28.37 -17.49 -14.18
C ASN A 215 27.73 -16.18 -14.68
N GLN A 216 28.48 -15.54 -15.58
CA GLN A 216 28.04 -14.65 -16.68
C GLN A 216 27.37 -13.29 -16.35
N ALA A 217 28.01 -12.24 -16.86
CA ALA A 217 27.51 -10.86 -16.97
C ALA A 217 26.78 -10.66 -18.32
N PRO A 218 25.92 -9.62 -18.48
CA PRO A 218 25.14 -9.42 -19.68
C PRO A 218 25.97 -8.84 -20.84
N GLY A 219 25.58 -9.18 -22.08
CA GLY A 219 26.05 -8.52 -23.29
C GLY A 219 25.11 -7.39 -23.70
N GLU A 220 25.56 -6.14 -23.59
CA GLU A 220 24.91 -5.01 -24.24
C GLU A 220 25.36 -4.92 -25.71
N THR A 221 24.47 -4.50 -26.62
CA THR A 221 24.89 -3.65 -27.74
C THR A 221 23.74 -2.81 -28.30
N ASN A 222 23.89 -1.50 -28.14
CA ASN A 222 23.42 -0.39 -28.98
C ASN A 222 22.20 -0.56 -29.88
N ASN A 223 21.23 0.34 -29.70
CA ASN A 223 20.38 0.80 -30.80
C ASN A 223 20.32 2.34 -30.76
N GLN A 224 20.94 3.01 -31.75
CA GLN A 224 21.02 4.47 -31.80
C GLN A 224 21.11 4.97 -33.25
N GLY A 225 20.27 5.97 -33.58
CA GLY A 225 20.18 6.56 -34.92
C GLY A 225 19.17 5.85 -35.85
N THR A 226 18.48 6.54 -36.76
CA THR A 226 18.38 8.01 -36.94
C THR A 226 17.11 8.32 -37.74
N ASN A 227 16.36 9.36 -37.36
CA ASN A 227 15.28 9.92 -38.19
C ASN A 227 15.65 11.36 -38.58
N GLN A 228 15.83 11.58 -39.89
CA GLN A 228 15.94 12.85 -40.62
C GLN A 228 15.44 12.58 -42.04
#